data_AF-A0A7C4TU76-F1
#
_entry.id   AF-A0A7C4TU76-F1
#
_cell.length_a   1.000
_cell.length_b   1.000
_cell.length_c   1.000
_cell.angle_alpha   90.00
_cell.angle_beta   90.00
_cell.angle_gamma   90.00
#
_symmetry.space_group_name_H-M   'P 1'
#
loop_
_entity.id
_entity.type
_entity.pdbx_description
1 polymer ?
#
loop_
_entity_poly.entity_id
_entity_poly.type
_entity_poly.pdbx_seq_one_letter_code
_entity_poly.pdbx_strand_id
1 'polypeptide(L)'
;MGRRRRKVVRIPKKKLPKLFSCPSCGKQAVRVEMFREEGRAIVSCGNCGAKGEFPFRAALSEVDFYCMFTDRFYSGLRKPEHAEIESSK
;
A
#
# COMPACT_ATOMS: atom_id res chain seq x y z
N MET A 1 54.66 -0.89 2.76
CA MET A 1 53.46 -1.23 1.95
C MET A 1 52.51 -2.05 2.80
N GLY A 2 51.40 -1.48 3.26
CA GLY A 2 50.42 -2.19 4.10
C GLY A 2 49.02 -1.71 3.75
N ARG A 3 48.20 -2.63 3.24
CA ARG A 3 46.93 -2.38 2.52
C ARG A 3 45.96 -1.55 3.37
N ARG A 4 45.62 -0.35 2.90
CA ARG A 4 44.53 0.47 3.47
C ARG A 4 43.23 -0.32 3.42
N ARG A 5 42.61 -0.54 4.57
CA ARG A 5 41.32 -1.24 4.69
C ARG A 5 40.23 -0.40 4.01
N ARG A 6 39.60 -0.94 2.96
CA ARG A 6 38.47 -0.30 2.28
C ARG A 6 37.26 -0.27 3.23
N LYS A 7 36.65 0.91 3.40
CA LYS A 7 35.42 1.08 4.19
C LYS A 7 34.31 0.31 3.46
N VAL A 8 33.78 -0.73 4.10
CA VAL A 8 32.62 -1.46 3.58
C VAL A 8 31.42 -0.53 3.66
N VAL A 9 31.06 0.10 2.55
CA VAL A 9 29.83 0.88 2.46
C VAL A 9 28.68 -0.12 2.43
N ARG A 10 27.93 -0.22 3.52
CA ARG A 10 26.68 -0.99 3.53
C ARG A 10 25.65 -0.15 2.77
N ILE A 11 25.36 -0.51 1.52
CA ILE A 11 24.28 0.13 0.76
C ILE A 11 22.96 -0.14 1.53
N PRO A 12 22.24 0.90 1.99
CA PRO A 12 20.94 0.71 2.59
C PRO A 12 19.98 0.13 1.53
N LYS A 13 19.34 -1.00 1.85
CA LYS A 13 18.33 -1.61 0.96
C LYS A 13 17.16 -0.64 0.83
N LYS A 14 16.89 -0.16 -0.38
CA LYS A 14 15.70 0.67 -0.68
C LYS A 14 14.46 -0.17 -0.38
N LYS A 15 13.75 0.13 0.70
CA LYS A 15 12.44 -0.47 1.00
C LYS A 15 11.39 0.31 0.21
N LEU A 16 10.42 -0.39 -0.37
CA LEU A 16 9.26 0.29 -0.96
C LEU A 16 8.60 1.17 0.12
N PRO A 17 8.23 2.41 -0.21
CA PRO A 17 7.55 3.30 0.73
C PRO A 17 6.23 2.67 1.16
N LYS A 18 5.99 2.66 2.48
CA LYS A 18 4.78 2.08 3.10
C LYS A 18 3.61 3.06 3.18
N LEU A 19 3.77 4.25 2.60
CA LEU A 19 2.87 5.38 2.74
C LEU A 19 2.27 5.71 1.38
N PHE A 20 0.95 5.59 1.27
CA PHE A 20 0.18 5.93 0.08
C PHE A 20 -0.57 7.26 0.26
N SER A 21 -0.97 7.86 -0.87
CA SER A 21 -1.71 9.12 -0.92
C SER A 21 -3.17 8.94 -0.50
N CYS A 22 -3.68 9.74 0.43
CA CYS A 22 -5.07 9.64 0.83
C CYS A 22 -6.00 10.37 -0.17
N PRO A 23 -7.06 9.73 -0.69
CA PRO A 23 -8.01 10.36 -1.62
C PRO A 23 -8.86 11.46 -0.95
N SER A 24 -9.00 11.45 0.37
CA SER A 24 -9.80 12.42 1.13
C SER A 24 -9.04 13.70 1.49
N CYS A 25 -7.75 13.59 1.81
CA CYS A 25 -6.97 14.73 2.34
C CYS A 25 -5.72 15.09 1.52
N GLY A 26 -5.43 14.34 0.45
CA GLY A 26 -4.30 14.61 -0.46
C GLY A 26 -2.90 14.36 0.13
N LYS A 27 -2.78 14.01 1.42
CA LYS A 27 -1.50 13.74 2.08
C LYS A 27 -1.09 12.27 1.98
N GLN A 28 0.22 12.02 1.93
CA GLN A 28 0.81 10.67 1.95
C GLN A 28 0.84 10.11 3.38
N ALA A 29 -0.32 9.66 3.86
CA ALA A 29 -0.50 9.20 5.24
C ALA A 29 -1.30 7.89 5.36
N VAL A 30 -1.53 7.18 4.25
CA VAL A 30 -2.23 5.89 4.27
C VAL A 30 -1.23 4.77 4.53
N ARG A 31 -1.46 4.01 5.60
CA ARG A 31 -0.67 2.86 6.03
C ARG A 31 -1.51 1.59 5.89
N VAL A 32 -0.90 0.54 5.36
CA VAL A 32 -1.51 -0.78 5.24
C VAL A 32 -0.83 -1.72 6.24
N GLU A 33 -1.63 -2.34 7.11
CA GLU A 33 -1.18 -3.32 8.09
C GLU A 33 -1.79 -4.68 7.73
N MET A 34 -0.92 -5.65 7.43
CA MET A 34 -1.33 -7.00 7.04
C MET A 34 -1.17 -7.95 8.22
N PHE A 35 -2.28 -8.47 8.73
CA PHE A 35 -2.31 -9.51 9.73
C PHE A 35 -2.42 -10.86 9.01
N ARG A 36 -1.27 -11.45 8.70
CA ARG A 36 -1.19 -12.76 8.02
C ARG A 36 -1.81 -13.90 8.84
N GLU A 37 -1.77 -13.79 10.16
CA GLU A 37 -2.31 -14.79 11.09
C GLU A 37 -3.85 -14.79 11.11
N GLU A 38 -4.46 -13.61 11.01
CA GLU A 38 -5.93 -13.46 11.08
C GLU A 38 -6.57 -13.42 9.68
N GLY A 39 -5.77 -13.35 8.62
CA GLY A 39 -6.26 -13.21 7.26
C GLY A 39 -6.98 -11.88 7.03
N ARG A 40 -6.53 -10.80 7.69
CA ARG A 40 -7.11 -9.46 7.59
C ARG A 40 -6.06 -8.41 7.26
N ALA A 41 -6.47 -7.41 6.50
CA ALA A 41 -5.67 -6.23 6.21
C ALA A 41 -6.41 -4.98 6.66
N ILE A 42 -5.71 -4.10 7.38
CA ILE A 42 -6.23 -2.84 7.87
C ILE A 42 -5.54 -1.71 7.11
N VAL A 43 -6.33 -0.92 6.40
CA VAL A 43 -5.88 0.32 5.75
C VAL A 43 -6.27 1.47 6.65
N SER A 44 -5.31 2.29 7.08
CA SER A 44 -5.56 3.42 7.96
C SER A 44 -4.86 4.69 7.47
N CYS A 45 -5.59 5.81 7.43
CA CYS A 45 -5.01 7.12 7.16
C CYS A 45 -4.72 7.86 8.47
N GLY A 46 -3.45 8.19 8.71
CA GLY A 46 -3.02 8.92 9.90
C GLY A 46 -3.42 10.40 9.93
N ASN A 47 -3.92 10.98 8.82
CA ASN A 47 -4.27 12.40 8.76
C ASN A 47 -5.79 12.66 8.84
N CYS A 48 -6.63 11.87 8.17
CA CYS A 48 -8.09 12.03 8.21
C CYS A 48 -8.81 10.98 9.08
N GLY A 49 -8.09 9.96 9.58
CA GLY A 49 -8.66 8.91 10.41
C GLY A 49 -9.47 7.86 9.65
N ALA A 50 -9.49 7.89 8.32
CA ALA A 50 -10.19 6.88 7.52
C ALA A 50 -9.56 5.49 7.75
N LYS A 51 -10.41 4.51 8.07
CA LYS A 51 -10.02 3.11 8.32
C LYS A 51 -10.85 2.19 7.45
N GLY A 52 -10.23 1.17 6.89
CA GLY A 52 -10.89 0.14 6.10
C GLY A 52 -10.31 -1.23 6.44
N GLU A 53 -11.19 -2.15 6.80
CA GLU A 53 -10.83 -3.56 7.04
C GLU A 53 -11.19 -4.37 5.80
N PHE A 54 -10.23 -5.16 5.32
CA PHE A 54 -10.37 -5.98 4.11
C PHE A 54 -9.91 -7.41 4.38
N PRO A 55 -10.56 -8.42 3.77
CA PRO A 55 -10.10 -9.80 3.85
C PRO A 55 -8.78 -9.94 3.09
N PHE A 56 -7.78 -10.56 3.72
CA PHE A 56 -6.48 -10.81 3.13
C PHE A 56 -6.49 -12.12 2.33
N ARG A 57 -5.98 -12.07 1.10
CA ARG A 57 -5.66 -13.25 0.30
C ARG A 57 -4.16 -13.23 0.04
N ALA A 58 -3.51 -14.40 0.04
CA ALA A 58 -2.05 -14.49 -0.10
C ALA A 58 -1.50 -13.91 -1.42
N ALA A 59 -2.35 -13.77 -2.45
CA ALA A 59 -2.00 -13.14 -3.72
C ALA A 59 -2.05 -11.60 -3.68
N LEU A 60 -2.63 -10.99 -2.65
CA LEU A 60 -2.83 -9.54 -2.56
C LEU A 60 -1.63 -8.84 -1.92
N SER A 61 -1.19 -7.78 -2.58
CA SER A 61 -0.12 -6.89 -2.16
C SER A 61 -0.65 -5.65 -1.43
N GLU A 62 0.25 -4.88 -0.80
CA GLU A 62 -0.10 -3.64 -0.09
C GLU A 62 -0.82 -2.64 -1.01
N VAL A 63 -0.44 -2.64 -2.30
CA VAL A 63 -1.03 -1.81 -3.35
C VAL A 63 -2.48 -2.18 -3.63
N ASP A 64 -2.83 -3.47 -3.63
CA ASP A 64 -4.19 -3.92 -3.94
C ASP A 64 -5.19 -3.46 -2.87
N PHE A 65 -4.79 -3.49 -1.59
CA PHE A 65 -5.60 -2.95 -0.50
C PHE A 65 -5.77 -1.43 -0.59
N TYR A 66 -4.75 -0.74 -1.06
CA TYR A 66 -4.86 0.69 -1.35
C TYR A 66 -5.86 0.95 -2.49
N CYS A 67 -5.77 0.21 -3.59
CA CYS A 67 -6.72 0.30 -4.71
C CYS A 67 -8.16 0.04 -4.24
N MET A 68 -8.41 -1.06 -3.52
CA MET A 68 -9.72 -1.36 -2.97
C MET A 68 -10.25 -0.26 -2.04
N PHE A 69 -9.36 0.36 -1.24
CA PHE A 69 -9.73 1.47 -0.38
C PHE A 69 -10.09 2.73 -1.20
N THR A 70 -9.31 3.07 -2.23
CA THR A 70 -9.62 4.20 -3.12
C THR A 70 -10.88 3.96 -3.91
N ASP A 71 -11.08 2.77 -4.47
CA ASP A 71 -12.29 2.39 -5.19
C ASP A 71 -13.50 2.49 -4.27
N ARG A 72 -13.41 2.01 -3.02
CA ARG A 72 -14.51 2.15 -2.05
C ARG A 72 -14.80 3.60 -1.68
N PHE A 73 -13.78 4.45 -1.65
CA PHE A 73 -13.92 5.88 -1.38
C PHE A 73 -14.61 6.61 -2.55
N TYR A 74 -14.24 6.29 -3.79
CA TYR A 74 -14.81 6.93 -4.99
C TYR A 74 -16.13 6.30 -5.46
N SER A 75 -16.35 5.01 -5.25
CA SER A 75 -17.61 4.31 -5.61
C SER A 75 -18.80 4.75 -4.74
N GLY A 76 -18.55 5.27 -3.54
CA GLY A 76 -19.58 5.97 -2.76
C GLY A 76 -19.98 7.33 -3.36
N LEU A 77 -19.20 7.87 -4.30
CA LEU A 77 -19.42 9.18 -4.93
C LEU A 77 -20.06 9.09 -6.33
N ARG A 78 -19.83 8.02 -7.11
CA ARG A 78 -20.34 7.92 -8.50
C ARG A 78 -20.64 6.47 -8.93
N LYS A 79 -21.73 6.33 -9.69
CA LYS A 79 -22.17 5.15 -10.46
C LYS A 79 -20.98 4.43 -11.15
N PRO A 80 -21.01 3.09 -11.28
CA PRO A 80 -19.89 2.33 -11.80
C PRO A 80 -19.76 2.52 -13.31
N GLU A 81 -18.60 2.94 -13.77
CA GLU A 81 -18.19 2.85 -15.17
C GLU A 81 -16.70 2.51 -15.21
N HIS A 82 -16.41 1.36 -15.82
CA HIS A 82 -15.11 0.75 -16.12
C HIS A 82 -14.48 -0.18 -15.07
N ALA A 83 -15.09 -1.37 -14.98
CA ALA A 83 -14.32 -2.61 -14.90
C ALA A 83 -13.61 -2.86 -16.26
N GLU A 84 -12.55 -3.68 -16.20
CA GLU A 84 -11.90 -4.40 -17.31
C GLU A 84 -10.93 -3.61 -18.20
N ILE A 85 -9.62 -3.83 -17.98
CA ILE A 85 -8.70 -4.18 -19.07
C ILE A 85 -7.81 -5.35 -18.60
N GLU A 86 -8.35 -6.55 -18.82
CA GLU A 86 -7.69 -7.66 -19.53
C GLU A 86 -6.25 -8.03 -19.12
N SER A 87 -6.14 -9.00 -18.19
CA SER A 87 -5.05 -9.97 -18.22
C SER A 87 -5.34 -10.99 -19.32
N SER A 88 -4.72 -10.84 -20.49
CA SER A 88 -4.48 -11.95 -21.42
C SER A 88 -3.37 -11.61 -22.41
N LYS A 89 -2.22 -12.26 -22.24
CA LYS A 89 -1.42 -12.75 -23.35
C LYS A 89 -0.71 -14.04 -22.96
#